data_AF-A0A2K9RMU7-F1
#
_entry.id   AF-A0A2K9RMU7-F1
#
_cell.length_a   1.000
_cell.length_b   1.000
_cell.length_c   1.000
_cell.angle_alpha   90.00
_cell.angle_beta   90.00
_cell.angle_gamma   90.00
#
_symmetry.space_group_name_H-M   'P 1'
#
loop_
_entity.id
_entity.type
_entity.pdbx_description
1 polymer ?
#
loop_
_entity_poly.entity_id
_entity_poly.type
_entity_poly.pdbx_seq_one_letter_code
_entity_poly.pdbx_strand_id
1 'polypeptide(L)' 'EREIILTWSRASTIIPSMVGHTIGIHNGKEHIPIYITDSMKGHK' A
#
# COMPACT_ATOMS: atom_id res chain seq x y z
N GLU A 1 -1.24 16.54 6.82
CA GLU A 1 -2.22 15.49 7.18
C GLU A 1 -1.91 14.29 6.30
N ARG A 2 -1.50 13.14 6.85
CA ARG A 2 -1.15 11.97 6.02
C ARG A 2 -2.44 11.21 5.71
N GLU A 3 -3.13 11.61 4.63
CA GLU A 3 -4.29 10.86 4.14
C GLU A 3 -3.88 9.45 3.71
N ILE A 4 -4.69 8.46 4.08
CA ILE A 4 -4.49 7.07 3.68
C ILE A 4 -4.91 6.95 2.22
N ILE A 5 -3.99 6.52 1.37
CA ILE A 5 -4.28 6.28 -0.05
C ILE A 5 -5.01 4.93 -0.15
N LEU A 6 -6.27 4.94 -0.58
CA LEU A 6 -7.05 3.71 -0.78
C LEU A 6 -6.83 3.14 -2.17
N THR A 7 -6.66 1.82 -2.28
CA THR A 7 -6.46 1.11 -3.55
C THR A 7 -7.22 -0.23 -3.59
N TRP A 8 -7.74 -0.55 -4.78
CA TRP A 8 -8.29 -1.87 -5.10
C TRP A 8 -7.29 -2.76 -5.85
N SER A 9 -6.17 -2.20 -6.33
CA SER A 9 -5.18 -2.96 -7.06
C SER A 9 -4.27 -3.73 -6.10
N ARG A 10 -4.46 -5.05 -6.06
CA ARG A 10 -3.59 -6.00 -5.33
C ARG A 10 -2.47 -6.59 -6.19
N ALA A 11 -2.45 -6.28 -7.49
CA ALA A 11 -1.47 -6.82 -8.43
C ALA A 11 -0.31 -5.86 -8.69
N SER A 12 -0.40 -4.61 -8.21
CA SER A 12 0.64 -3.59 -8.34
C SER A 12 1.88 -3.96 -7.54
N THR A 13 3.06 -3.68 -8.08
CA THR A 13 4.33 -3.85 -7.35
C THR A 13 4.65 -2.59 -6.55
N ILE A 14 5.15 -2.77 -5.33
CA ILE A 14 5.60 -1.68 -4.46
C ILE A 14 6.87 -1.05 -5.06
N ILE A 15 6.75 0.24 -5.39
CA ILE A 15 7.85 1.06 -5.93
C ILE A 15 8.51 1.90 -4.81
N PRO A 16 9.78 2.32 -4.97
CA PRO A 16 10.51 3.04 -3.93
C PRO A 16 9.83 4.34 -3.46
N SER A 17 9.09 5.02 -4.32
CA SER A 17 8.35 6.25 -3.96
C SER A 17 7.18 6.02 -3.00
N MET A 18 6.73 4.77 -2.83
CA MET A 18 5.66 4.41 -1.89
C MET A 18 6.16 4.23 -0.45
N VAL A 19 7.47 4.09 -0.24
CA VAL A 19 8.05 3.89 1.09
C VAL A 19 7.73 5.08 1.99
N GLY A 20 7.29 4.80 3.22
CA GLY A 20 6.88 5.83 4.19
C GLY A 20 5.42 6.29 4.07
N HIS A 21 4.65 5.73 3.14
CA HIS A 21 3.21 5.96 3.00
C HIS A 21 2.40 4.80 3.60
N THR A 22 1.21 5.12 4.11
CA THR A 22 0.21 4.12 4.49
C THR A 22 -0.81 3.99 3.37
N ILE A 23 -0.93 2.78 2.82
CA ILE A 23 -1.84 2.48 1.72
C ILE A 23 -2.91 1.51 2.24
N GLY A 24 -4.18 1.85 2.05
CA GLY A 24 -5.31 0.96 2.34
C GLY A 24 -5.57 0.03 1.17
N ILE A 25 -5.23 -1.25 1.28
CA ILE A 25 -5.41 -2.25 0.21
C ILE A 25 -6.73 -3.00 0.42
N HIS A 26 -7.60 -3.00 -0.59
CA HIS A 26 -8.89 -3.70 -0.53
C HIS A 26 -8.72 -5.23 -0.55
N ASN A 27 -9.24 -5.93 0.46
CA ASN A 27 -9.17 -7.40 0.53
C ASN A 27 -10.42 -8.12 -0.07
N GLY A 28 -11.42 -7.37 -0.53
CA GLY A 28 -12.72 -7.89 -0.99
C GLY A 28 -13.89 -7.52 -0.06
N LYS A 29 -13.60 -7.06 1.16
CA LYS A 29 -14.59 -6.61 2.15
C LYS A 29 -14.26 -5.21 2.68
N GLU A 30 -12.99 -4.96 3.00
CA GLU A 30 -12.52 -3.71 3.60
C GLU A 30 -11.12 -3.33 3.08
N HIS A 31 -10.72 -2.09 3.34
CA HIS A 31 -9.37 -1.61 3.07
C HIS A 31 -8.49 -1.80 4.29
N ILE A 32 -7.44 -2.61 4.14
CA ILE A 32 -6.46 -2.87 5.19
C ILE A 32 -5.33 -1.82 5.06
N PRO A 33 -5.13 -0.94 6.05
CA PRO A 33 -4.03 0.02 6.02
C PRO A 33 -2.70 -0.70 6.27
N ILE A 34 -1.81 -0.64 5.29
CA ILE A 34 -0.45 -1.18 5.37
C ILE A 34 0.55 -0.03 5.25
N TYR A 35 1.46 0.09 6.23
CA TYR A 35 2.57 1.01 6.18
C TYR A 35 3.72 0.40 5.36
N ILE A 36 4.11 1.05 4.27
CA ILE A 36 5.11 0.53 3.33
C ILE A 36 6.52 0.76 3.91
N THR A 37 7.26 -0.32 4.12
CA THR A 37 8.68 -0.30 4.50
C THR A 37 9.60 -0.54 3.31
N ASP A 38 10.87 -0.14 3.43
CA ASP A 38 11.85 -0.31 2.34
C ASP A 38 12.07 -1.79 1.95
N SER A 39 11.93 -2.71 2.91
CA SER A 39 11.99 -4.15 2.68
C SER A 39 10.89 -4.70 1.77
N MET A 40 9.81 -3.95 1.54
CA MET A 40 8.68 -4.38 0.72
C MET A 40 8.84 -4.03 -0.77
N LYS A 41 9.91 -3.32 -1.17
CA LYS A 41 10.17 -2.98 -2.58
C LYS A 41 10.22 -4.26 -3.44
N GLY A 42 9.46 -4.26 -4.54
CA GLY A 42 9.40 -5.41 -5.45
C GLY A 42 8.33 -6.45 -5.09
N HIS A 43 7.72 -6.36 -3.92
CA HIS A 43 6.61 -7.24 -3.51
C HIS A 43 5.28 -6.71 -4.07
N LYS A 44 4.27 -7.58 -4.12
CA LYS A 44 2.89 -7.28 -4.52
C LYS A 44 1.96 -7.52 -3.34
#